data_AF-A0A7S3WS67-F1
#
_entry.id   AF-A0A7S3WS67-F1
#
_cell.length_a   1.000
_cell.length_b   1.000
_cell.length_c   1.000
_cell.angle_alpha   90.00
_cell.angle_beta   90.00
_cell.angle_gamma   90.00
#
_symmetry.space_group_name_H-M   'P 1'
#
loop_
_entity.id
_entity.type
_entity.pdbx_description
1 polymer ?
#
loop_
_entity_poly.entity_id
_entity_poly.type
_entity_poly.pdbx_seq_one_letter_code
_entity_poly.pdbx_strand_id
1 'polypeptide(L)'
;MRPNDALAALAVALMSRLAWAGSQPYDCDAGFANWQQGWSAEKIVWCCEHTGRGCDSSDSTKAEYDCDAGFANWQAGWADAKKTWCCQRTGRGCEATFDCEAAFDNWEKAWSSAKKHYCCQKDGRACDPYDCAVDRQTWAGPDAWPEKKQAWCC
;
A
#
# COMPACT_ATOMS: atom_id res chain seq x y z
N MET A 1 -31.82 49.80 -22.68
CA MET A 1 -31.70 50.94 -21.76
C MET A 1 -31.55 50.41 -20.33
N ARG A 2 -30.50 50.82 -19.61
CA ARG A 2 -30.45 50.79 -18.13
C ARG A 2 -31.52 51.77 -17.59
N PRO A 3 -32.11 51.65 -16.37
CA PRO A 3 -31.36 51.97 -15.14
C PRO A 3 -31.92 51.45 -13.78
N ASN A 4 -31.11 51.65 -12.73
CA ASN A 4 -31.39 51.67 -11.29
C ASN A 4 -31.59 50.33 -10.58
N ASP A 5 -30.57 49.86 -9.86
CA ASP A 5 -30.28 50.23 -8.45
C ASP A 5 -31.25 49.53 -7.49
N ALA A 6 -30.85 48.98 -6.37
CA ALA A 6 -29.57 48.67 -5.79
C ALA A 6 -29.94 47.92 -4.49
N LEU A 7 -28.94 47.35 -3.82
CA LEU A 7 -28.90 47.11 -2.37
C LEU A 7 -29.35 45.76 -1.77
N ALA A 8 -30.10 44.86 -2.43
CA ALA A 8 -30.62 43.68 -1.69
C ALA A 8 -30.19 42.28 -2.17
N ALA A 9 -29.34 42.15 -3.19
CA ALA A 9 -28.76 40.84 -3.55
C ALA A 9 -27.29 40.70 -3.11
N LEU A 10 -26.86 41.53 -2.16
CA LEU A 10 -25.48 41.71 -1.67
C LEU A 10 -24.94 40.58 -0.77
N ALA A 11 -25.61 39.45 -0.56
CA ALA A 11 -25.17 38.48 0.45
C ALA A 11 -24.92 37.04 -0.01
N VAL A 12 -25.46 36.56 -1.13
CA VAL A 12 -25.46 35.09 -1.39
C VAL A 12 -24.71 34.67 -2.66
N ALA A 13 -24.30 35.60 -3.52
CA ALA A 13 -23.41 35.30 -4.65
C ALA A 13 -21.91 35.40 -4.30
N LEU A 14 -21.59 35.34 -3.00
CA LEU A 14 -20.26 35.55 -2.43
C LEU A 14 -19.32 34.32 -2.48
N MET A 15 -19.73 33.18 -3.08
CA MET A 15 -19.02 31.90 -2.87
C MET A 15 -18.74 31.12 -4.16
N SER A 16 -18.53 31.75 -5.32
CA SER A 16 -18.28 30.93 -6.53
C SER A 16 -17.27 31.43 -7.56
N ARG A 17 -16.62 32.59 -7.42
CA ARG A 17 -15.67 33.05 -8.47
C ARG A 17 -14.48 33.84 -7.94
N LEU A 18 -13.86 33.37 -6.85
CA LEU A 18 -12.45 33.68 -6.62
C LEU A 18 -11.64 32.58 -7.29
N ALA A 19 -11.05 32.94 -8.42
CA ALA A 19 -10.04 32.15 -9.10
C ALA A 19 -8.95 31.77 -8.10
N TRP A 20 -8.87 30.49 -7.74
CA TRP A 20 -7.72 29.94 -7.03
C TRP A 20 -6.59 29.73 -8.04
N ALA A 21 -6.05 30.84 -8.55
CA ALA A 21 -4.70 30.88 -9.08
C ALA A 21 -3.80 31.29 -7.91
N GLY A 22 -3.54 30.36 -6.99
CA GLY A 22 -2.59 30.53 -5.90
C GLY A 22 -1.68 29.31 -5.89
N SER A 23 -0.36 29.56 -6.01
CA SER A 23 0.75 28.60 -6.03
C SER A 23 0.42 27.18 -5.56
N GLN A 24 0.77 26.17 -6.35
CA GLN A 24 0.94 24.83 -5.80
C GLN A 24 1.79 24.93 -4.51
N PRO A 25 1.43 24.24 -3.42
CA PRO A 25 1.98 24.48 -2.08
C PRO A 25 3.50 24.29 -2.02
N TYR A 26 4.06 23.59 -3.01
CA TYR A 26 5.47 23.34 -3.14
C TYR A 26 5.94 23.56 -4.58
N ASP A 27 7.09 24.21 -4.72
CA ASP A 27 7.83 24.30 -5.98
C ASP A 27 8.80 23.10 -6.08
N CYS A 28 8.50 22.15 -6.96
CA CYS A 28 9.25 20.91 -7.14
C CYS A 28 10.52 21.06 -8.00
N ASP A 29 10.81 22.25 -8.53
CA ASP A 29 12.05 22.57 -9.23
C ASP A 29 13.05 23.27 -8.28
N ALA A 30 12.53 24.08 -7.34
CA ALA A 30 13.34 24.80 -6.37
C ALA A 30 14.17 23.85 -5.47
N GLY A 31 15.49 23.87 -5.65
CA GLY A 31 16.42 23.06 -4.87
C GLY A 31 16.36 21.57 -5.22
N PHE A 32 15.90 21.21 -6.42
CA PHE A 32 15.80 19.80 -6.82
C PHE A 32 17.17 19.09 -6.82
N ALA A 33 18.26 19.78 -7.18
CA ALA A 33 19.59 19.15 -7.24
C ALA A 33 20.08 18.55 -5.90
N ASN A 34 19.57 19.03 -4.77
CA ASN A 34 19.90 18.56 -3.42
C ASN A 34 18.65 18.25 -2.60
N TRP A 35 17.57 17.85 -3.27
CA TRP A 35 16.23 17.70 -2.68
C TRP A 35 16.21 16.82 -1.43
N GLN A 36 16.99 15.73 -1.41
CA GLN A 36 17.05 14.79 -0.27
C GLN A 36 17.47 15.43 1.05
N GLN A 37 18.30 16.48 0.99
CA GLN A 37 18.79 17.19 2.18
C GLN A 37 18.09 18.54 2.36
N GLY A 38 17.58 19.12 1.27
CA GLY A 38 17.05 20.49 1.25
C GLY A 38 15.53 20.61 1.29
N TRP A 39 14.79 19.54 1.00
CA TRP A 39 13.32 19.55 1.03
C TRP A 39 12.81 19.03 2.37
N SER A 40 11.67 19.58 2.81
CA SER A 40 10.94 19.00 3.93
C SER A 40 10.27 17.70 3.52
N ALA A 41 9.96 16.83 4.48
CA ALA A 41 9.30 15.55 4.22
C ALA A 41 7.96 15.72 3.48
N GLU A 42 7.21 16.76 3.81
CA GLU A 42 5.91 17.07 3.19
C GLU A 42 6.09 17.52 1.74
N LYS A 43 7.12 18.31 1.45
CA LYS A 43 7.48 18.72 0.09
C LYS A 43 7.90 17.52 -0.76
N ILE A 44 8.68 16.61 -0.19
CA ILE A 44 9.13 15.35 -0.82
C ILE A 44 7.91 14.52 -1.23
N VAL A 45 7.01 14.23 -0.28
CA VAL A 45 5.79 13.44 -0.54
C VAL A 45 4.92 14.12 -1.60
N TRP A 46 4.63 15.41 -1.43
CA TRP A 46 3.74 16.13 -2.34
C TRP A 46 4.29 16.19 -3.77
N CYS A 47 5.58 16.54 -3.93
CA CYS A 47 6.22 16.61 -5.23
C CYS A 47 6.35 15.25 -5.90
N CYS A 48 6.56 14.20 -5.12
CA CYS A 48 6.58 12.83 -5.64
C CYS A 48 5.21 12.44 -6.20
N GLU A 49 4.12 12.71 -5.46
CA GLU A 49 2.75 12.36 -5.88
C GLU A 49 2.25 13.18 -7.08
N HIS A 50 2.52 14.49 -7.10
CA HIS A 50 1.90 15.42 -8.06
C HIS A 50 2.75 15.68 -9.30
N THR A 51 4.07 15.51 -9.19
CA THR A 51 5.01 15.84 -10.28
C THR A 51 6.01 14.72 -10.59
N GLY A 52 6.03 13.65 -9.79
CA GLY A 52 6.99 12.55 -9.93
C GLY A 52 8.43 12.94 -9.58
N ARG A 53 8.64 14.06 -8.88
CA ARG A 53 9.97 14.58 -8.53
C ARG A 53 10.25 14.43 -7.05
N GLY A 54 11.50 14.12 -6.74
CA GLY A 54 11.95 13.97 -5.37
C GLY A 54 11.36 12.73 -4.70
N CYS A 55 10.95 11.74 -5.48
CA CYS A 55 10.70 10.41 -4.95
C CYS A 55 12.06 9.80 -4.61
N ASP A 56 12.18 9.18 -3.43
CA ASP A 56 13.31 8.30 -3.20
C ASP A 56 13.19 7.16 -4.21
N SER A 57 14.27 6.88 -4.95
CA SER A 57 14.26 5.75 -5.90
C SER A 57 14.05 4.39 -5.20
N SER A 58 14.13 4.34 -3.86
CA SER A 58 13.67 3.20 -3.06
C SER A 58 12.15 3.06 -2.99
N ASP A 59 11.39 4.13 -3.27
CA ASP A 59 9.95 4.13 -3.54
C ASP A 59 9.66 3.86 -5.02
N SER A 60 10.43 2.96 -5.63
CA SER A 60 10.02 2.29 -6.86
C SER A 60 8.88 1.31 -6.57
N THR A 61 7.73 1.82 -6.10
CA THR A 61 6.46 1.11 -5.94
C THR A 61 5.78 0.81 -7.28
N LYS A 62 6.59 0.44 -8.29
CA LYS A 62 6.10 -0.04 -9.59
C LYS A 62 7.09 -0.87 -10.41
N ALA A 63 8.25 -1.24 -9.87
CA ALA A 63 9.06 -2.26 -10.51
C ALA A 63 8.50 -3.63 -10.10
N GLU A 64 7.96 -4.37 -11.07
CA GLU A 64 7.65 -5.78 -10.88
C GLU A 64 8.95 -6.49 -10.48
N TYR A 65 9.02 -7.02 -9.25
CA TYR A 65 10.20 -7.73 -8.82
C TYR A 65 10.26 -9.09 -9.53
N ASP A 66 11.33 -9.34 -10.27
CA ASP A 66 11.62 -10.66 -10.82
C ASP A 66 12.09 -11.59 -9.69
N CYS A 67 11.22 -12.51 -9.27
CA CYS A 67 11.47 -13.46 -8.20
C CYS A 67 12.33 -14.68 -8.61
N ASP A 68 12.68 -14.81 -9.88
CA ASP A 68 13.63 -15.79 -10.39
C ASP A 68 15.05 -15.20 -10.44
N ALA A 69 15.17 -13.90 -10.71
CA ALA A 69 16.45 -13.21 -10.80
C ALA A 69 17.26 -13.28 -9.50
N GLY A 70 18.38 -14.00 -9.55
CA GLY A 70 19.29 -14.17 -8.42
C GLY A 70 18.71 -15.03 -7.31
N PHE A 71 17.69 -15.86 -7.58
CA PHE A 71 17.06 -16.68 -6.55
C PHE A 71 18.06 -17.61 -5.85
N ALA A 72 19.04 -18.17 -6.55
CA ALA A 72 20.03 -19.09 -5.94
C ALA A 72 20.76 -18.50 -4.70
N ASN A 73 20.93 -17.18 -4.63
CA ASN A 73 21.56 -16.48 -3.51
C ASN A 73 20.62 -15.45 -2.87
N TRP A 74 19.30 -15.65 -2.98
CA TRP A 74 18.30 -14.65 -2.59
C TRP A 74 18.47 -14.14 -1.14
N GLN A 75 18.89 -15.01 -0.23
CA GLN A 75 18.95 -14.69 1.20
C GLN A 75 19.97 -13.58 1.51
N ALA A 76 21.12 -13.61 0.82
CA ALA A 76 22.16 -12.59 0.93
C ALA A 76 22.07 -11.52 -0.18
N GLY A 77 21.51 -11.86 -1.34
CA GLY A 77 21.55 -11.06 -2.56
C GLY A 77 20.29 -10.24 -2.85
N TRP A 78 19.15 -10.55 -2.23
CA TRP A 78 17.94 -9.74 -2.38
C TRP A 78 17.85 -8.69 -1.27
N ALA A 79 17.39 -7.50 -1.64
CA ALA A 79 16.92 -6.51 -0.69
C ALA A 79 15.65 -7.01 0.01
N ASP A 80 15.41 -6.57 1.25
CA ASP A 80 14.28 -7.05 2.07
C ASP A 80 12.91 -6.74 1.45
N ALA A 81 12.80 -5.64 0.69
CA ALA A 81 11.60 -5.32 -0.09
C ALA A 81 11.31 -6.37 -1.17
N LYS A 82 12.35 -6.84 -1.88
CA LYS A 82 12.23 -7.91 -2.89
C LYS A 82 11.89 -9.25 -2.23
N LYS A 83 12.55 -9.60 -1.12
CA LYS A 83 12.23 -10.80 -0.33
C LYS A 83 10.77 -10.81 0.10
N THR A 84 10.30 -9.71 0.69
CA THR A 84 8.92 -9.56 1.17
C THR A 84 7.91 -9.65 0.02
N TRP A 85 8.16 -8.92 -1.08
CA TRP A 85 7.26 -8.91 -2.23
C TRP A 85 7.19 -10.28 -2.90
N CYS A 86 8.34 -10.92 -3.14
CA CYS A 86 8.41 -12.24 -3.76
C CYS A 86 7.83 -13.33 -2.87
N CYS A 87 8.03 -13.23 -1.55
CA CYS A 87 7.45 -14.16 -0.59
C CYS A 87 5.92 -14.08 -0.61
N GLN A 88 5.34 -12.87 -0.61
CA GLN A 88 3.88 -12.68 -0.59
C GLN A 88 3.20 -13.09 -1.90
N ARG A 89 3.81 -12.81 -3.06
CA ARG A 89 3.17 -13.03 -4.37
C ARG A 89 3.51 -14.36 -5.03
N THR A 90 4.71 -14.87 -4.80
CA THR A 90 5.23 -16.06 -5.49
C THR A 90 5.67 -17.17 -4.52
N GLY A 91 5.65 -16.92 -3.21
CA GLY A 91 6.16 -17.85 -2.20
C GLY A 91 7.69 -17.99 -2.17
N ARG A 92 8.42 -17.19 -2.96
CA ARG A 92 9.88 -17.28 -3.07
C ARG A 92 10.59 -16.28 -2.17
N GLY A 93 11.69 -16.71 -1.56
CA GLY A 93 12.58 -15.84 -0.79
C GLY A 93 12.04 -15.48 0.60
N CYS A 94 11.28 -16.39 1.21
CA CYS A 94 10.85 -16.26 2.59
C CYS A 94 11.97 -16.71 3.54
N GLU A 95 12.34 -15.85 4.51
CA GLU A 95 13.32 -16.16 5.57
C GLU A 95 12.85 -17.40 6.36
N ALA A 96 13.53 -18.53 6.15
CA ALA A 96 13.10 -19.83 6.67
C ALA A 96 13.71 -20.10 8.04
N THR A 97 13.11 -19.53 9.09
CA THR A 97 13.16 -20.11 10.45
C THR A 97 11.81 -19.95 11.12
N PHE A 98 10.76 -20.39 10.45
CA PHE A 98 9.46 -20.49 11.08
C PHE A 98 9.34 -21.83 11.80
N ASP A 99 9.31 -21.78 13.13
CA ASP A 99 8.93 -22.92 13.96
C ASP A 99 7.42 -23.15 13.84
N CYS A 100 7.05 -24.23 13.15
CA CYS A 100 5.66 -24.60 12.87
C CYS A 100 4.95 -25.25 14.07
N GLU A 101 5.62 -25.44 15.20
CA GLU A 101 5.02 -25.85 16.48
C GLU A 101 4.70 -24.64 17.35
N ALA A 102 5.51 -23.58 17.27
CA ALA A 102 5.36 -22.41 18.11
C ALA A 102 4.00 -21.72 17.89
N ALA A 103 3.18 -21.70 18.92
CA ALA A 103 1.82 -21.13 18.92
C ALA A 103 0.92 -21.78 17.83
N PHE A 104 1.11 -23.08 17.57
CA PHE A 104 0.27 -23.80 16.61
C PHE A 104 -1.19 -23.93 17.09
N ASP A 105 -1.45 -23.95 18.39
CA ASP A 105 -2.79 -24.03 18.98
C ASP A 105 -3.68 -22.81 18.68
N ASN A 106 -3.07 -21.65 18.41
CA ASN A 106 -3.77 -20.42 18.05
C ASN A 106 -3.24 -19.80 16.74
N TRP A 107 -2.72 -20.66 15.85
CA TRP A 107 -2.00 -20.29 14.63
C TRP A 107 -2.75 -19.27 13.76
N GLU A 108 -4.08 -19.35 13.70
CA GLU A 108 -4.91 -18.46 12.86
C GLU A 108 -4.74 -16.99 13.26
N LYS A 109 -4.54 -16.71 14.55
CA LYS A 109 -4.37 -15.35 15.09
C LYS A 109 -2.91 -14.99 15.33
N ALA A 110 -2.10 -15.97 15.71
CA ALA A 110 -0.72 -15.73 16.12
C ALA A 110 0.28 -15.76 14.97
N TRP A 111 -0.02 -16.47 13.88
CA TRP A 111 0.92 -16.62 12.77
C TRP A 111 0.74 -15.53 11.74
N SER A 112 1.85 -14.96 11.29
CA SER A 112 1.87 -14.12 10.10
C SER A 112 1.49 -14.94 8.87
N SER A 113 0.98 -14.27 7.83
CA SER A 113 0.66 -14.91 6.54
C SER A 113 1.84 -15.71 5.97
N ALA A 114 3.07 -15.20 6.12
CA ALA A 114 4.29 -15.90 5.71
C ALA A 114 4.53 -17.20 6.48
N LYS A 115 4.30 -17.21 7.80
CA LYS A 115 4.43 -18.41 8.64
C LYS A 115 3.37 -19.45 8.31
N LYS A 116 2.11 -19.03 8.10
CA LYS A 116 1.01 -19.92 7.65
C LYS A 116 1.36 -20.58 6.31
N HIS A 117 1.82 -19.80 5.33
CA HIS A 117 2.19 -20.32 4.00
C HIS A 117 3.37 -21.29 4.06
N TYR A 118 4.45 -20.93 4.77
CA TYR A 118 5.63 -21.79 4.90
C TYR A 118 5.32 -23.11 5.60
N CYS A 119 4.64 -23.06 6.75
CA CYS A 119 4.31 -24.26 7.53
C CYS A 119 3.25 -25.14 6.84
N CYS A 120 2.39 -24.54 6.02
CA CYS A 120 1.49 -25.29 5.16
C CYS A 120 2.24 -26.08 4.08
N GLN A 121 3.18 -25.43 3.38
CA GLN A 121 3.95 -26.11 2.32
C GLN A 121 4.91 -27.16 2.85
N LYS A 122 5.60 -26.85 3.96
CA LYS A 122 6.65 -27.72 4.53
C LYS A 122 6.07 -28.88 5.33
N ASP A 123 5.18 -28.57 6.28
CA ASP A 123 4.73 -29.50 7.32
C ASP A 123 3.24 -29.87 7.18
N GLY A 124 2.52 -29.34 6.19
CA GLY A 124 1.08 -29.58 5.99
C GLY A 124 0.21 -28.97 7.08
N ARG A 125 0.73 -28.00 7.82
CA ARG A 125 0.10 -27.42 9.01
C ARG A 125 -0.50 -26.07 8.70
N ALA A 126 -1.65 -25.77 9.31
CA ALA A 126 -2.25 -24.44 9.24
C ALA A 126 -2.45 -23.96 7.78
N CYS A 127 -2.80 -24.89 6.89
CA CYS A 127 -3.06 -24.62 5.48
C CYS A 127 -4.37 -23.86 5.32
N ASP A 128 -4.25 -22.53 5.32
CA ASP A 128 -5.37 -21.63 5.11
C ASP A 128 -5.29 -20.95 3.74
N PRO A 129 -5.97 -21.46 2.71
CA PRO A 129 -6.06 -20.77 1.43
C PRO A 129 -6.89 -19.48 1.53
N TYR A 130 -7.70 -19.31 2.59
CA TYR A 130 -8.55 -18.14 2.78
C TYR A 130 -8.73 -17.81 4.27
N ASP A 131 -8.05 -16.79 4.79
CA ASP A 131 -8.15 -16.41 6.22
C ASP A 131 -9.62 -16.18 6.65
N CYS A 132 -10.21 -17.21 7.27
CA CYS A 132 -11.63 -17.28 7.64
C CYS A 132 -11.93 -16.46 8.92
N ALA A 133 -10.92 -15.90 9.57
CA ALA A 133 -11.09 -14.98 10.68
C ALA A 133 -11.18 -13.52 10.20
N VAL A 134 -10.52 -13.17 9.10
CA VAL A 134 -10.52 -11.82 8.53
C VAL A 134 -11.84 -11.50 7.83
N ASP A 135 -12.53 -10.45 8.28
CA ASP A 135 -13.79 -9.93 7.73
C ASP A 135 -14.99 -10.90 7.86
N ARG A 136 -14.99 -11.77 8.88
CA ARG A 136 -16.10 -12.72 9.14
C ARG A 136 -17.47 -12.03 9.27
N GLN A 137 -17.49 -10.75 9.61
CA GLN A 137 -18.72 -9.97 9.80
C GLN A 137 -19.31 -9.44 8.49
N THR A 138 -18.57 -9.40 7.37
CA THR A 138 -19.06 -8.86 6.08
C THR A 138 -19.66 -9.93 5.17
N TRP A 139 -19.95 -11.13 5.67
CA TRP A 139 -20.42 -12.30 4.91
C TRP A 139 -21.69 -12.08 4.06
N ALA A 140 -22.46 -11.02 4.32
CA ALA A 140 -23.63 -10.62 3.54
C ALA A 140 -23.59 -9.09 3.31
N GLY A 141 -22.88 -8.66 2.26
CA GLY A 141 -22.75 -7.25 1.91
C GLY A 141 -22.17 -7.04 0.50
N PRO A 142 -22.17 -5.79 0.00
CA PRO A 142 -21.56 -5.45 -1.30
C PRO A 142 -20.04 -5.73 -1.35
N ASP A 143 -19.39 -5.77 -0.19
CA ASP A 143 -17.98 -6.17 0.01
C ASP A 143 -17.85 -7.59 0.61
N ALA A 144 -18.81 -8.48 0.31
CA ALA A 144 -18.80 -9.85 0.82
C ALA A 144 -17.58 -10.64 0.34
N TRP A 145 -17.21 -11.65 1.14
CA TRP A 145 -16.15 -12.59 0.77
C TRP A 145 -16.39 -13.19 -0.62
N PRO A 146 -15.33 -13.40 -1.43
CA PRO A 146 -15.44 -14.14 -2.68
C PRO A 146 -16.07 -15.52 -2.47
N GLU A 147 -16.83 -16.01 -3.44
CA GLU A 147 -17.56 -17.29 -3.36
C GLU A 147 -16.67 -18.47 -2.94
N LYS A 148 -15.43 -18.52 -3.40
CA LYS A 148 -14.46 -19.56 -3.00
C LYS A 148 -14.07 -19.48 -1.52
N LYS A 149 -13.97 -18.26 -0.97
CA LYS A 149 -13.72 -18.03 0.44
C LYS A 149 -14.95 -18.41 1.27
N GLN A 150 -16.16 -18.08 0.80
CA GLN A 150 -17.41 -18.50 1.45
C GLN A 150 -17.52 -20.03 1.49
N ALA A 151 -17.31 -20.71 0.37
CA ALA A 151 -17.40 -22.17 0.29
C ALA A 151 -16.34 -22.92 1.12
N TRP A 152 -15.21 -22.27 1.41
CA TRP A 152 -14.13 -22.84 2.22
C TRP A 152 -14.31 -22.56 3.72
N CYS A 153 -14.84 -21.39 4.06
CA CYS A 153 -14.93 -20.90 5.44
C CYS A 153 -16.30 -21.09 6.12
N CYS A 154 -17.35 -21.43 5.36
CA CYS A 154 -18.71 -21.66 5.85
C CYS A 154 -19.11 -23.14 5.87
#